data_AF-A0A5E3XQA3-F1
#
_entry.id   AF-A0A5E3XQA3-F1
#
_cell.length_a   1.000
_cell.length_b   1.000
_cell.length_c   1.000
_cell.angle_alpha   90.00
_cell.angle_beta   90.00
_cell.angle_gamma   90.00
#
_symmetry.space_group_name_H-M   'P 1'
#
loop_
_entity.id
_entity.type
_entity.pdbx_description
1 polymer ?
#
loop_
_entity_poly.entity_id
_entity_poly.type
_entity_poly.pdbx_seq_one_letter_code
_entity_poly.pdbx_strand_id
1 'polypeptide(L)'
;MLYTSITNSRLAVLRPLERPHRPSQSMFQDMRVYKPALRMHKSPVFVAMFAASVTLGIVAGAVTGAVASRIPDRTRVLAPRSSSSGTGLKTWSIASASSASDGSIDSLSNTFDNWYLANITIGGSEVTVQLDTGSTDLVLFSDQPIDIINVIPNSYVNDTYGTGWFDGPIATAKLEFGGYTVESQAFLNGTSVNEWNIEVMLPLGIRGIMGIAVDSESTSGIIYELDNLYESQPGKAEEIGRNVIANVFEQNAGLGNFTVVSLGRTDDGEGTGEGSLAIGEYPEGLENQFAQTSAVDAFTPGAARWTVPVDAMAVNSKTLALESAIQGAPSGKAIALIDTGTSKAMVSQAVLSAMYSGIPDAWYSTGLGVWVVPCTADAPNITVTIGGRAYYIHPLDLTDIRTAQDFTFCTSSFSILGFDQSAFDFILGDTFMRNVYTYFYYGDFDETGTIVDSPSIKLVTSSHGVDADYADYSIRRRQNLASFPPEGTKAQIQQAFPQTGPGSSEASVSDAAASQSVDPYQAFVDKLDGFAPVVIGLLGAILVVLLGLLGVGVAICIRRGRVVGAGRSVNYTPVPIRFKEPEGEYKDDVNVRYNQ
;
A
#
# COMPACT_ATOMS: atom_id res chain seq x y z
N MET A 1 14.94 -52.29 11.97
CA MET A 1 15.26 -53.30 13.00
C MET A 1 16.77 -53.35 13.19
N LEU A 2 17.23 -53.47 14.44
CA LEU A 2 18.55 -53.94 14.92
C LEU A 2 19.84 -53.61 14.14
N TYR A 3 20.66 -52.74 14.76
CA TYR A 3 22.05 -53.00 15.18
C TYR A 3 22.88 -54.09 14.44
N THR A 4 24.06 -53.72 13.92
CA THR A 4 25.38 -54.16 14.48
C THR A 4 26.58 -53.42 13.87
N SER A 5 27.68 -53.27 14.63
CA SER A 5 28.97 -52.69 14.20
C SER A 5 30.15 -53.40 14.90
N ILE A 6 31.16 -53.83 14.13
CA ILE A 6 32.36 -54.65 14.48
C ILE A 6 33.40 -54.40 13.33
N THR A 7 34.70 -54.11 13.46
CA THR A 7 35.66 -53.95 14.60
C THR A 7 36.89 -53.09 14.21
N ASN A 8 37.49 -52.42 15.20
CA ASN A 8 38.94 -52.25 15.50
C ASN A 8 40.01 -52.22 14.37
N SER A 9 41.06 -51.38 14.45
CA SER A 9 42.17 -51.57 15.43
C SER A 9 43.26 -50.47 15.50
N ARG A 10 43.96 -50.43 16.66
CA ARG A 10 45.27 -49.79 17.02
C ARG A 10 45.23 -48.30 17.44
N LEU A 11 45.40 -47.95 18.74
CA LEU A 11 46.60 -47.90 19.64
C LEU A 11 47.61 -46.78 19.26
N ALA A 12 48.16 -45.96 20.17
CA ALA A 12 48.33 -46.04 21.65
C ALA A 12 48.41 -44.63 22.34
N VAL A 13 47.91 -44.36 23.58
CA VAL A 13 48.60 -44.42 24.92
C VAL A 13 49.56 -43.22 25.18
N LEU A 14 49.44 -42.28 26.16
CA LEU A 14 49.23 -42.39 27.65
C LEU A 14 48.34 -41.31 28.32
N ARG A 15 47.99 -41.63 29.58
CA ARG A 15 46.93 -41.18 30.53
C ARG A 15 47.34 -40.07 31.56
N PRO A 16 46.47 -39.67 32.55
CA PRO A 16 46.32 -38.27 32.98
C PRO A 16 46.37 -38.02 34.52
N LEU A 17 45.95 -36.81 34.91
CA LEU A 17 45.29 -36.41 36.16
C LEU A 17 44.20 -35.35 35.79
N GLU A 18 43.04 -35.15 36.46
CA GLU A 18 42.29 -35.93 37.46
C GLU A 18 40.78 -35.49 37.48
N ARG A 19 39.99 -35.85 38.52
CA ARG A 19 38.61 -35.36 38.82
C ARG A 19 38.31 -35.49 40.32
N PRO A 20 37.40 -34.68 40.91
CA PRO A 20 35.98 -35.10 41.13
C PRO A 20 34.93 -34.00 40.80
N HIS A 21 33.78 -34.30 40.17
CA HIS A 21 32.45 -34.61 40.76
C HIS A 21 31.80 -33.47 41.61
N ARG A 22 30.73 -32.79 41.13
CA ARG A 22 29.26 -33.12 41.20
C ARG A 22 28.60 -32.65 42.54
N PRO A 23 27.26 -32.47 42.66
CA PRO A 23 26.21 -32.09 41.69
C PRO A 23 25.02 -31.20 42.24
N SER A 24 24.08 -30.85 41.35
CA SER A 24 22.58 -30.87 41.51
C SER A 24 21.74 -29.90 42.39
N GLN A 25 20.55 -29.58 41.82
CA GLN A 25 19.25 -29.15 42.44
C GLN A 25 19.20 -27.74 43.08
N SER A 26 18.30 -26.80 42.73
CA SER A 26 16.83 -26.77 42.52
C SER A 26 15.98 -26.81 43.80
N MET A 27 15.33 -25.70 44.19
CA MET A 27 13.88 -25.62 44.48
C MET A 27 13.36 -24.18 44.74
N PHE A 28 12.10 -23.99 44.34
CA PHE A 28 11.06 -22.98 44.63
C PHE A 28 11.15 -21.91 45.76
N GLN A 29 10.30 -20.89 45.56
CA GLN A 29 9.67 -19.96 46.52
C GLN A 29 10.58 -18.87 47.12
N ASP A 30 10.21 -17.59 47.05
CA ASP A 30 9.04 -17.08 47.78
C ASP A 30 8.26 -15.95 47.07
N MET A 31 6.98 -15.82 47.42
CA MET A 31 6.01 -14.88 46.85
C MET A 31 5.70 -13.78 47.87
N ARG A 32 5.81 -12.48 47.52
CA ARG A 32 5.31 -11.43 48.43
C ARG A 32 4.76 -10.17 47.77
N VAL A 33 3.43 -10.08 47.87
CA VAL A 33 2.51 -8.97 47.59
C VAL A 33 3.00 -7.62 48.15
N TYR A 34 2.81 -6.52 47.41
CA TYR A 34 2.82 -5.16 47.99
C TYR A 34 1.93 -4.14 47.26
N LYS A 35 0.83 -3.74 47.92
CA LYS A 35 0.05 -2.49 47.82
C LYS A 35 -1.12 -2.61 48.83
N PRO A 36 -1.78 -1.52 49.28
CA PRO A 36 -1.52 -0.10 49.05
C PRO A 36 -1.35 0.71 50.37
N ALA A 37 -1.11 2.02 50.27
CA ALA A 37 -1.32 2.96 51.37
C ALA A 37 -1.92 4.28 50.87
N LEU A 38 -3.15 4.61 51.29
CA LEU A 38 -3.72 5.94 51.14
C LEU A 38 -3.08 6.91 52.14
N ARG A 39 -2.93 8.18 51.75
CA ARG A 39 -3.03 9.27 52.73
C ARG A 39 -3.63 10.54 52.12
N MET A 40 -4.82 10.90 52.61
CA MET A 40 -5.40 12.24 52.41
C MET A 40 -4.63 13.27 53.22
N HIS A 41 -4.45 14.48 52.69
CA HIS A 41 -4.43 15.70 53.50
C HIS A 41 -5.13 16.86 52.80
N LYS A 42 -5.74 17.75 53.60
CA LYS A 42 -6.59 18.86 53.15
C LYS A 42 -5.83 20.19 53.15
N SER A 43 -6.35 21.12 52.37
CA SER A 43 -6.06 22.57 52.21
C SER A 43 -5.94 23.35 53.54
N PRO A 44 -5.44 24.62 53.59
CA PRO A 44 -6.08 25.78 52.92
C PRO A 44 -5.24 27.02 52.45
N VAL A 45 -5.71 27.66 51.36
CA VAL A 45 -6.00 29.11 51.13
C VAL A 45 -4.99 30.23 51.52
N PHE A 46 -4.65 31.12 50.56
CA PHE A 46 -4.76 32.62 50.50
C PHE A 46 -3.94 33.12 49.26
N VAL A 47 -4.45 33.75 48.18
CA VAL A 47 -5.06 35.10 47.96
C VAL A 47 -4.05 36.19 47.51
N ALA A 48 -4.53 37.16 46.68
CA ALA A 48 -3.88 38.32 46.03
C ALA A 48 -3.18 38.01 44.67
N MET A 49 -3.51 38.58 43.49
CA MET A 49 -4.20 39.81 43.02
C MET A 49 -3.29 41.06 42.85
N PHE A 50 -3.59 41.85 41.80
CA PHE A 50 -2.91 43.04 41.20
C PHE A 50 -1.84 42.78 40.12
N ALA A 51 -1.61 43.64 39.11
CA ALA A 51 -2.47 44.58 38.32
C ALA A 51 -1.63 45.32 37.24
N ALA A 52 -2.24 45.64 36.09
CA ALA A 52 -1.87 46.72 35.11
C ALA A 52 -0.45 46.67 34.48
N SER A 53 -0.09 47.34 33.37
CA SER A 53 -0.71 48.37 32.50
C SER A 53 -0.32 48.07 31.03
N VAL A 54 -1.18 48.23 30.01
CA VAL A 54 -1.40 49.46 29.21
C VAL A 54 -0.14 50.25 28.83
N THR A 55 0.19 50.25 27.53
CA THR A 55 0.70 51.43 26.81
C THR A 55 0.19 51.45 25.38
N LEU A 56 -0.31 52.61 24.95
CA LEU A 56 -0.80 52.92 23.60
C LEU A 56 0.31 53.60 22.79
N GLY A 57 0.36 53.40 21.47
CA GLY A 57 1.34 54.05 20.60
C GLY A 57 0.83 54.23 19.17
N ILE A 58 0.17 55.37 18.91
CA ILE A 58 -0.33 55.76 17.58
C ILE A 58 0.67 56.71 16.93
N VAL A 59 1.03 56.47 15.67
CA VAL A 59 1.40 57.53 14.72
C VAL A 59 0.72 57.26 13.39
N ALA A 60 0.03 58.27 12.86
CA ALA A 60 -0.61 58.24 11.55
C ALA A 60 0.18 59.09 10.54
N GLY A 61 0.10 58.75 9.25
CA GLY A 61 0.77 59.49 8.18
C GLY A 61 0.38 59.01 6.78
N ALA A 62 -0.79 59.45 6.29
CA ALA A 62 -1.15 59.38 4.87
C ALA A 62 -0.36 60.47 4.08
N VAL A 63 -0.22 60.43 2.75
CA VAL A 63 -1.26 60.73 1.74
C VAL A 63 -0.65 60.55 0.33
N THR A 64 -1.42 59.97 -0.63
CA THR A 64 -1.38 59.99 -2.12
C THR A 64 -0.08 60.34 -2.90
N GLY A 65 0.23 59.77 -4.08
CA GLY A 65 -0.55 58.95 -5.00
C GLY A 65 -0.38 59.44 -6.45
N ALA A 66 -0.22 58.53 -7.42
CA ALA A 66 -0.22 58.84 -8.87
C ALA A 66 -0.65 57.60 -9.69
N VAL A 67 -1.25 57.83 -10.86
CA VAL A 67 -1.94 56.82 -11.69
C VAL A 67 -1.35 56.80 -13.10
N ALA A 68 -1.60 55.69 -13.83
CA ALA A 68 -1.42 55.46 -15.27
C ALA A 68 -0.03 54.94 -15.70
N SER A 69 0.11 54.07 -16.72
CA SER A 69 -0.83 53.63 -17.77
C SER A 69 -0.68 52.15 -18.14
N ARG A 70 -1.73 51.53 -18.69
CA ARG A 70 -1.65 50.19 -19.31
C ARG A 70 -1.07 50.26 -20.73
N ILE A 71 -0.27 49.26 -21.11
CA ILE A 71 -0.10 48.80 -22.50
C ILE A 71 -0.24 47.28 -22.48
N PRO A 72 -1.18 46.66 -23.22
CA PRO A 72 -1.28 45.21 -23.31
C PRO A 72 -0.44 44.71 -24.50
N ASP A 73 0.60 43.93 -24.23
CA ASP A 73 1.24 43.15 -25.30
C ASP A 73 0.40 41.90 -25.61
N ARG A 74 0.39 41.47 -26.87
CA ARG A 74 -0.65 40.65 -27.46
C ARG A 74 -0.09 39.38 -28.10
N THR A 75 0.52 38.53 -27.29
CA THR A 75 0.94 37.18 -27.70
C THR A 75 -0.29 36.30 -27.97
N ARG A 76 -0.52 36.01 -29.27
CA ARG A 76 -1.48 35.00 -29.70
C ARG A 76 -0.96 33.60 -29.37
N VAL A 77 -1.54 32.95 -28.36
CA VAL A 77 -1.52 31.49 -28.28
C VAL A 77 -2.67 30.96 -29.13
N LEU A 78 -2.37 30.02 -30.04
CA LEU A 78 -3.36 29.39 -30.90
C LEU A 78 -4.02 28.24 -30.15
N ALA A 79 -5.28 28.40 -29.76
CA ALA A 79 -6.08 27.30 -29.20
C ALA A 79 -6.34 26.23 -30.28
N PRO A 80 -6.10 24.93 -30.00
CA PRO A 80 -6.53 23.85 -30.88
C PRO A 80 -8.05 23.81 -30.98
N ARG A 81 -8.58 23.69 -32.19
CA ARG A 81 -10.02 23.49 -32.43
C ARG A 81 -10.44 22.12 -31.95
N SER A 82 -11.39 22.05 -31.01
CA SER A 82 -12.15 20.83 -30.79
C SER A 82 -13.19 20.64 -31.91
N SER A 83 -13.22 19.44 -32.48
CA SER A 83 -14.29 19.00 -33.38
C SER A 83 -15.02 17.82 -32.74
N SER A 84 -16.25 18.05 -32.28
CA SER A 84 -17.10 17.00 -31.74
C SER A 84 -17.78 16.20 -32.86
N SER A 85 -17.57 14.88 -32.88
CA SER A 85 -18.48 13.93 -33.52
C SER A 85 -18.78 12.81 -32.52
N GLY A 86 -20.07 12.50 -32.34
CA GLY A 86 -20.53 11.59 -31.30
C GLY A 86 -20.41 10.10 -31.64
N THR A 87 -20.77 9.28 -30.66
CA THR A 87 -20.97 7.81 -30.73
C THR A 87 -19.74 6.98 -31.14
N GLY A 88 -18.89 6.70 -30.15
CA GLY A 88 -17.85 5.67 -30.17
C GLY A 88 -17.26 5.54 -28.75
N LEU A 89 -16.85 4.34 -28.33
CA LEU A 89 -16.11 4.18 -27.08
C LEU A 89 -14.83 5.03 -27.18
N LYS A 90 -14.62 5.93 -26.22
CA LYS A 90 -13.33 6.63 -26.10
C LYS A 90 -12.32 5.67 -25.51
N THR A 91 -11.45 5.10 -26.34
CA THR A 91 -10.14 4.62 -25.89
C THR A 91 -9.33 5.86 -25.53
N TRP A 92 -8.97 6.02 -24.26
CA TRP A 92 -8.19 7.17 -23.81
C TRP A 92 -6.72 6.90 -24.12
N SER A 93 -6.08 7.85 -24.81
CA SER A 93 -4.63 7.80 -24.99
C SER A 93 -3.96 8.10 -23.67
N ILE A 94 -3.44 7.06 -23.01
CA ILE A 94 -2.41 7.21 -21.98
C ILE A 94 -1.25 7.98 -22.62
N ALA A 95 -0.65 8.92 -21.88
CA ALA A 95 0.44 9.73 -22.39
C ALA A 95 1.57 8.81 -22.89
N SER A 96 1.90 8.91 -24.19
CA SER A 96 3.05 8.20 -24.74
C SER A 96 4.31 8.70 -24.04
N ALA A 97 5.12 7.78 -23.52
CA ALA A 97 6.35 8.11 -22.81
C ALA A 97 7.16 9.16 -23.58
N SER A 98 7.38 10.32 -22.95
CA SER A 98 8.42 11.24 -23.39
C SER A 98 9.76 10.52 -23.27
N SER A 99 10.63 10.69 -24.27
CA SER A 99 11.94 10.06 -24.28
C SER A 99 12.73 10.45 -23.03
N ALA A 100 12.98 9.49 -22.13
CA ALA A 100 13.90 9.67 -21.01
C ALA A 100 15.27 10.08 -21.56
N SER A 101 15.70 11.32 -21.30
CA SER A 101 16.94 11.86 -21.83
C SER A 101 18.13 11.79 -20.87
N ASP A 102 17.91 11.49 -19.58
CA ASP A 102 19.00 11.42 -18.57
C ASP A 102 18.79 10.45 -17.38
N GLY A 103 17.69 9.69 -17.33
CA GLY A 103 17.41 8.75 -16.22
C GLY A 103 16.10 9.02 -15.48
N SER A 104 15.69 10.29 -15.41
CA SER A 104 14.37 10.70 -14.88
C SER A 104 13.20 10.15 -15.69
N ILE A 105 12.10 9.87 -15.00
CA ILE A 105 10.78 9.64 -15.58
C ILE A 105 9.92 10.86 -15.25
N ASP A 106 9.85 11.81 -16.19
CA ASP A 106 9.09 13.06 -16.08
C ASP A 106 7.59 12.90 -16.40
N SER A 107 7.10 11.65 -16.48
CA SER A 107 5.73 11.35 -16.91
C SER A 107 5.10 10.19 -16.13
N LEU A 108 5.06 10.28 -14.79
CA LEU A 108 4.20 9.40 -14.01
C LEU A 108 2.75 9.73 -14.33
N SER A 109 2.03 8.78 -14.93
CA SER A 109 0.63 8.96 -15.34
C SER A 109 -0.27 8.93 -14.11
N ASN A 110 -0.90 10.05 -13.80
CA ASN A 110 -1.85 10.18 -12.70
C ASN A 110 -3.27 9.76 -13.16
N THR A 111 -3.81 8.71 -12.53
CA THR A 111 -5.18 8.23 -12.78
C THR A 111 -6.12 8.67 -11.65
N PHE A 112 -6.87 9.75 -11.91
CA PHE A 112 -7.89 10.33 -11.04
C PHE A 112 -7.43 10.67 -9.61
N ASP A 113 -6.16 11.05 -9.43
CA ASP A 113 -5.59 11.32 -8.11
C ASP A 113 -5.65 10.10 -7.16
N ASN A 114 -5.66 8.88 -7.72
CA ASN A 114 -5.63 7.62 -6.96
C ASN A 114 -4.46 6.68 -7.32
N TRP A 115 -3.84 6.83 -8.50
CA TRP A 115 -2.74 5.96 -8.93
C TRP A 115 -1.69 6.75 -9.67
N TYR A 116 -0.43 6.62 -9.25
CA TYR A 116 0.74 7.11 -9.98
C TYR A 116 1.40 5.94 -10.69
N LEU A 117 1.33 5.98 -12.01
CA LEU A 117 1.64 4.86 -12.88
C LEU A 117 2.90 5.12 -13.69
N ALA A 118 3.72 4.10 -13.86
CA ALA A 118 4.84 4.10 -14.78
C ALA A 118 4.71 2.96 -15.79
N ASN A 119 5.28 3.13 -16.97
CA ASN A 119 5.45 2.04 -17.93
C ASN A 119 6.85 1.41 -17.74
N ILE A 120 6.89 0.09 -17.68
CA ILE A 120 8.11 -0.72 -17.76
C ILE A 120 8.04 -1.56 -19.05
N THR A 121 9.18 -1.86 -19.66
CA THR A 121 9.25 -2.93 -20.68
C THR A 121 9.86 -4.16 -20.03
N ILE A 122 9.13 -5.27 -19.96
CA ILE A 122 9.60 -6.53 -19.37
C ILE A 122 9.41 -7.69 -20.35
N GLY A 123 10.48 -8.46 -20.58
CA GLY A 123 10.49 -9.56 -21.56
C GLY A 123 10.04 -9.12 -22.96
N GLY A 124 10.34 -7.88 -23.34
CA GLY A 124 9.95 -7.28 -24.63
C GLY A 124 8.52 -6.71 -24.71
N SER A 125 7.72 -6.78 -23.63
CA SER A 125 6.37 -6.21 -23.57
C SER A 125 6.30 -4.98 -22.66
N GLU A 126 5.71 -3.89 -23.15
CA GLU A 126 5.38 -2.73 -22.33
C GLU A 126 4.16 -3.04 -21.44
N VAL A 127 4.29 -2.80 -20.14
CA VAL A 127 3.20 -2.94 -19.15
C VAL A 127 3.18 -1.75 -18.20
N THR A 128 1.98 -1.33 -17.80
CA THR A 128 1.78 -0.21 -16.86
C THR A 128 1.67 -0.75 -15.43
N VAL A 129 2.45 -0.21 -14.52
CA VAL A 129 2.53 -0.60 -13.11
C VAL A 129 2.28 0.60 -12.19
N GLN A 130 1.72 0.35 -11.00
CA GLN A 130 1.73 1.36 -9.93
C GLN A 130 3.13 1.47 -9.34
N LEU A 131 3.62 2.69 -9.11
CA LEU A 131 4.83 2.93 -8.33
C LEU A 131 4.49 2.89 -6.84
N ASP A 132 5.14 2.03 -6.06
CA ASP A 132 4.77 1.77 -4.66
C ASP A 132 5.98 1.82 -3.71
N THR A 133 6.05 2.84 -2.86
CA THR A 133 7.07 2.94 -1.79
C THR A 133 6.70 2.15 -0.52
N GLY A 134 5.46 1.66 -0.40
CA GLY A 134 5.00 0.81 0.70
C GLY A 134 5.37 -0.68 0.59
N SER A 135 5.80 -1.14 -0.60
CA SER A 135 6.21 -2.51 -0.90
C SER A 135 7.55 -2.61 -1.64
N THR A 136 8.12 -3.82 -1.70
CA THR A 136 9.44 -4.09 -2.29
C THR A 136 9.36 -4.78 -3.66
N ASP A 137 8.38 -5.67 -3.88
CA ASP A 137 8.40 -6.57 -5.03
C ASP A 137 7.85 -5.96 -6.32
N LEU A 138 8.41 -6.38 -7.46
CA LEU A 138 7.75 -6.25 -8.75
C LEU A 138 6.78 -7.42 -8.93
N VAL A 139 5.48 -7.14 -8.92
CA VAL A 139 4.42 -8.14 -9.10
C VAL A 139 3.61 -7.82 -10.35
N LEU A 140 3.36 -8.82 -11.21
CA LEU A 140 2.71 -8.62 -12.50
C LEU A 140 1.61 -9.66 -12.75
N PHE A 141 0.44 -9.19 -13.18
CA PHE A 141 -0.61 -9.99 -13.80
C PHE A 141 -0.82 -9.47 -15.23
N SER A 142 0.06 -9.91 -16.14
CA SER A 142 0.13 -9.41 -17.52
C SER A 142 -0.90 -10.07 -18.43
N ASP A 143 -1.54 -9.28 -19.30
CA ASP A 143 -2.30 -9.77 -20.47
C ASP A 143 -1.47 -9.82 -21.75
N GLN A 144 -0.21 -9.35 -21.71
CA GLN A 144 0.77 -9.45 -22.79
C GLN A 144 1.79 -10.58 -22.52
N PRO A 145 2.31 -11.25 -23.56
CA PRO A 145 3.35 -12.25 -23.40
C PRO A 145 4.66 -11.61 -22.91
N ILE A 146 5.25 -12.16 -21.85
CA ILE A 146 6.57 -11.77 -21.34
C ILE A 146 7.56 -12.85 -21.77
N ASP A 147 8.67 -12.47 -22.42
CA ASP A 147 9.79 -13.38 -22.68
C ASP A 147 10.56 -13.65 -21.37
N ILE A 148 10.18 -14.76 -20.71
CA ILE A 148 10.73 -15.18 -19.42
C ILE A 148 12.05 -15.92 -19.64
N ILE A 149 13.11 -15.45 -18.99
CA ILE A 149 14.45 -16.05 -19.03
C ILE A 149 14.47 -17.34 -18.21
N ASN A 150 14.00 -17.27 -16.96
CA ASN A 150 13.88 -18.42 -16.06
C ASN A 150 12.60 -18.32 -15.21
N VAL A 151 12.01 -19.47 -14.88
CA VAL A 151 11.06 -19.60 -13.76
C VAL A 151 11.79 -20.32 -12.63
N ILE A 152 11.78 -19.76 -11.42
CA ILE A 152 12.51 -20.33 -10.27
C ILE A 152 11.79 -21.61 -9.80
N PRO A 153 12.43 -22.80 -9.87
CA PRO A 153 11.75 -24.06 -9.61
C PRO A 153 11.26 -24.17 -8.16
N ASN A 154 10.02 -24.62 -7.99
CA ASN A 154 9.32 -24.78 -6.71
C ASN A 154 8.99 -23.48 -5.95
N SER A 155 9.27 -22.30 -6.54
CA SER A 155 8.83 -21.03 -5.94
C SER A 155 7.33 -20.81 -6.07
N TYR A 156 6.70 -20.29 -5.02
CA TYR A 156 5.34 -19.77 -5.06
C TYR A 156 5.11 -18.67 -4.02
N VAL A 157 4.86 -17.45 -4.46
CA VAL A 157 4.57 -16.30 -3.59
C VAL A 157 3.07 -16.01 -3.64
N ASN A 158 2.48 -15.71 -2.48
CA ASN A 158 1.20 -15.02 -2.38
C ASN A 158 1.49 -13.69 -1.68
N ASP A 159 1.50 -12.61 -2.45
CA ASP A 159 1.84 -11.28 -1.95
C ASP A 159 0.56 -10.47 -1.73
N THR A 160 0.44 -9.87 -0.53
CA THR A 160 -0.81 -9.30 0.00
C THR A 160 -0.64 -7.84 0.40
N TYR A 161 -1.49 -7.01 -0.19
CA TYR A 161 -1.54 -5.55 -0.08
C TYR A 161 -2.83 -5.13 0.65
N GLY A 162 -2.96 -3.84 0.98
CA GLY A 162 -4.11 -3.31 1.74
C GLY A 162 -5.49 -3.55 1.11
N THR A 163 -5.57 -3.74 -0.21
CA THR A 163 -6.83 -3.93 -0.96
C THR A 163 -6.88 -5.21 -1.82
N GLY A 164 -5.78 -5.94 -1.95
CA GLY A 164 -5.72 -7.11 -2.83
C GLY A 164 -4.47 -7.96 -2.69
N TRP A 165 -4.35 -8.95 -3.56
CA TRP A 165 -3.20 -9.87 -3.59
C TRP A 165 -2.93 -10.36 -5.00
N PHE A 166 -1.68 -10.76 -5.23
CA PHE A 166 -1.18 -11.43 -6.43
C PHE A 166 -0.56 -12.77 -6.02
N ASP A 167 -0.73 -13.83 -6.80
CA ASP A 167 -0.08 -15.11 -6.50
C ASP A 167 0.42 -15.86 -7.73
N GLY A 168 1.59 -16.48 -7.58
CA GLY A 168 2.27 -17.17 -8.67
C GLY A 168 3.74 -17.48 -8.39
N PRO A 169 4.43 -18.14 -9.33
CA PRO A 169 5.85 -18.43 -9.24
C PRO A 169 6.71 -17.18 -9.42
N ILE A 170 7.93 -17.22 -8.88
CA ILE A 170 8.96 -16.22 -9.16
C ILE A 170 9.55 -16.52 -10.54
N ALA A 171 9.63 -15.49 -11.38
CA ALA A 171 10.26 -15.56 -12.68
C ALA A 171 11.32 -14.46 -12.83
N THR A 172 12.21 -14.60 -13.81
CA THR A 172 13.13 -13.55 -14.22
C THR A 172 12.97 -13.21 -15.70
N ALA A 173 13.09 -11.93 -16.03
CA ALA A 173 13.06 -11.42 -17.40
C ALA A 173 13.96 -10.19 -17.53
N LYS A 174 14.32 -9.83 -18.77
CA LYS A 174 14.95 -8.54 -19.05
C LYS A 174 13.95 -7.42 -18.80
N LEU A 175 14.32 -6.41 -18.03
CA LEU A 175 13.52 -5.22 -17.77
C LEU A 175 14.23 -3.94 -18.27
N GLU A 176 13.47 -3.01 -18.83
CA GLU A 176 13.90 -1.67 -19.22
C GLU A 176 12.98 -0.63 -18.58
N PHE A 177 13.56 0.34 -17.87
CA PHE A 177 12.85 1.35 -17.08
C PHE A 177 13.72 2.59 -16.86
N GLY A 178 13.17 3.80 -17.04
CA GLY A 178 13.91 5.05 -16.80
C GLY A 178 15.21 5.18 -17.61
N GLY A 179 15.30 4.57 -18.80
CA GLY A 179 16.55 4.50 -19.57
C GLY A 179 17.58 3.46 -19.08
N TYR A 180 17.36 2.84 -17.92
CA TYR A 180 18.16 1.73 -17.41
C TYR A 180 17.67 0.38 -17.95
N THR A 181 18.56 -0.61 -17.94
CA THR A 181 18.28 -2.00 -18.35
C THR A 181 18.76 -2.94 -17.26
N VAL A 182 17.90 -3.84 -16.79
CA VAL A 182 18.24 -4.94 -15.87
C VAL A 182 18.08 -6.25 -16.65
N GLU A 183 19.19 -6.93 -16.94
CA GLU A 183 19.19 -8.11 -17.83
C GLU A 183 18.45 -9.34 -17.25
N SER A 184 18.28 -9.42 -15.92
CA SER A 184 17.54 -10.51 -15.26
C SER A 184 16.87 -10.01 -13.98
N GLN A 185 15.81 -9.21 -14.12
CA GLN A 185 14.99 -8.75 -13.00
C GLN A 185 14.07 -9.89 -12.52
N ALA A 186 14.06 -10.17 -11.21
CA ALA A 186 13.06 -11.04 -10.60
C ALA A 186 11.71 -10.34 -10.44
N PHE A 187 10.62 -11.08 -10.64
CA PHE A 187 9.26 -10.61 -10.44
C PHE A 187 8.32 -11.76 -10.07
N LEU A 188 7.23 -11.44 -9.37
CA LEU A 188 6.12 -12.38 -9.14
C LEU A 188 5.31 -12.44 -10.44
N ASN A 189 5.38 -13.59 -11.13
CA ASN A 189 4.62 -13.85 -12.35
C ASN A 189 3.22 -14.36 -11.97
N GLY A 190 2.30 -13.42 -11.71
CA GLY A 190 0.97 -13.67 -11.20
C GLY A 190 0.15 -14.59 -12.10
N THR A 191 -0.20 -15.76 -11.57
CA THR A 191 -1.11 -16.72 -12.20
C THR A 191 -2.55 -16.56 -11.73
N SER A 192 -2.76 -15.96 -10.56
CA SER A 192 -4.05 -15.46 -10.11
C SER A 192 -3.91 -14.15 -9.32
N VAL A 193 -5.05 -13.52 -9.09
CA VAL A 193 -5.17 -12.20 -8.47
C VAL A 193 -6.58 -12.09 -7.87
N ASN A 194 -6.76 -11.26 -6.83
CA ASN A 194 -8.07 -11.14 -6.16
C ASN A 194 -9.15 -10.41 -7.00
N GLU A 195 -10.42 -10.59 -6.62
CA GLU A 195 -11.56 -9.99 -7.32
C GLU A 195 -11.48 -8.45 -7.40
N TRP A 196 -10.97 -7.78 -6.36
CA TRP A 196 -10.82 -6.31 -6.35
C TRP A 196 -9.84 -5.82 -7.43
N ASN A 197 -8.69 -6.48 -7.60
CA ASN A 197 -7.75 -6.15 -8.67
C ASN A 197 -8.37 -6.37 -10.06
N ILE A 198 -9.22 -7.40 -10.23
CA ILE A 198 -9.95 -7.66 -11.48
C ILE A 198 -10.99 -6.57 -11.78
N GLU A 199 -11.68 -6.06 -10.77
CA GLU A 199 -12.73 -5.05 -10.91
C GLU A 199 -12.20 -3.60 -10.98
N VAL A 200 -11.03 -3.32 -10.38
CA VAL A 200 -10.50 -1.96 -10.22
C VAL A 200 -9.21 -1.72 -11.00
N MET A 201 -8.17 -2.53 -10.83
CA MET A 201 -6.85 -2.28 -11.42
C MET A 201 -6.78 -2.66 -12.91
N LEU A 202 -7.16 -3.90 -13.25
CA LEU A 202 -7.04 -4.40 -14.62
C LEU A 202 -7.84 -3.58 -15.66
N PRO A 203 -9.07 -3.09 -15.37
CA PRO A 203 -9.84 -2.26 -16.31
C PRO A 203 -9.25 -0.87 -16.56
N LEU A 204 -8.38 -0.37 -15.67
CA LEU A 204 -7.64 0.88 -15.84
C LEU A 204 -6.36 0.70 -16.69
N GLY A 205 -6.06 -0.52 -17.14
CA GLY A 205 -4.84 -0.83 -17.87
C GLY A 205 -3.62 -1.14 -16.97
N ILE A 206 -3.77 -1.03 -15.65
CA ILE A 206 -2.73 -1.39 -14.70
C ILE A 206 -2.54 -2.91 -14.72
N ARG A 207 -1.30 -3.39 -14.73
CA ARG A 207 -0.92 -4.81 -14.84
C ARG A 207 -0.09 -5.30 -13.66
N GLY A 208 0.18 -4.45 -12.68
CA GLY A 208 0.97 -4.83 -11.52
C GLY A 208 1.36 -3.67 -10.63
N ILE A 209 2.21 -3.98 -9.66
CA ILE A 209 2.80 -3.03 -8.72
C ILE A 209 4.32 -3.18 -8.83
N MET A 210 5.02 -2.05 -8.85
CA MET A 210 6.46 -1.95 -8.82
C MET A 210 6.85 -1.37 -7.46
N GLY A 211 7.13 -2.28 -6.52
CA GLY A 211 7.70 -1.95 -5.23
C GLY A 211 9.06 -1.28 -5.38
N ILE A 212 9.24 -0.17 -4.64
CA ILE A 212 10.49 0.60 -4.57
C ILE A 212 10.87 0.94 -3.12
N ALA A 213 10.42 0.13 -2.16
CA ALA A 213 10.95 0.13 -0.80
C ALA A 213 12.41 -0.38 -0.74
N VAL A 214 13.00 -0.37 0.46
CA VAL A 214 14.28 -1.03 0.73
C VAL A 214 14.11 -2.55 0.60
N ASP A 215 15.10 -3.24 0.06
CA ASP A 215 15.10 -4.71 -0.01
C ASP A 215 15.16 -5.32 1.40
N SER A 216 14.20 -6.19 1.74
CA SER A 216 14.16 -6.94 2.99
C SER A 216 13.20 -8.12 2.92
N GLU A 217 13.57 -9.26 3.50
CA GLU A 217 12.66 -10.41 3.75
C GLU A 217 11.34 -10.02 4.43
N SER A 218 11.34 -8.94 5.21
CA SER A 218 10.16 -8.46 5.95
C SER A 218 9.12 -7.72 5.10
N THR A 219 9.49 -7.35 3.86
CA THR A 219 8.68 -6.54 2.93
C THR A 219 8.70 -7.04 1.48
N SER A 220 9.45 -8.11 1.21
CA SER A 220 9.55 -8.81 -0.07
C SER A 220 9.17 -10.28 0.11
N GLY A 221 8.05 -10.68 -0.48
CA GLY A 221 7.65 -12.09 -0.59
C GLY A 221 8.58 -12.87 -1.52
N ILE A 222 9.16 -12.20 -2.53
CA ILE A 222 10.18 -12.78 -3.44
C ILE A 222 11.45 -13.15 -2.66
N ILE A 223 12.06 -12.23 -1.92
CA ILE A 223 13.28 -12.49 -1.13
C ILE A 223 12.99 -13.52 -0.04
N TYR A 224 11.86 -13.41 0.67
CA TYR A 224 11.46 -14.38 1.69
C TYR A 224 11.34 -15.81 1.15
N GLU A 225 10.67 -16.01 0.01
CA GLU A 225 10.54 -17.34 -0.62
C GLU A 225 11.88 -17.84 -1.15
N LEU A 226 12.72 -16.97 -1.71
CA LEU A 226 14.05 -17.34 -2.18
C LEU A 226 14.99 -17.75 -1.05
N ASP A 227 14.96 -17.10 0.11
CA ASP A 227 15.77 -17.50 1.27
C ASP A 227 15.36 -18.89 1.76
N ASN A 228 14.05 -19.15 1.89
CA ASN A 228 13.55 -20.48 2.24
C ASN A 228 13.96 -21.57 1.23
N LEU A 229 13.99 -21.27 -0.08
CA LEU A 229 14.43 -22.20 -1.12
C LEU A 229 15.95 -22.39 -1.18
N TYR A 230 16.72 -21.37 -0.77
CA TYR A 230 18.18 -21.33 -0.88
C TYR A 230 18.90 -21.24 0.47
N GLU A 231 18.30 -21.68 1.59
CA GLU A 231 18.85 -21.58 2.98
C GLU A 231 20.31 -22.05 3.15
N SER A 232 20.80 -22.89 2.24
CA SER A 232 22.16 -23.45 2.21
C SER A 232 23.18 -22.60 1.44
N GLN A 233 22.75 -21.47 0.86
CA GLN A 233 23.52 -20.57 0.01
C GLN A 233 23.28 -19.11 0.45
N PRO A 234 23.98 -18.64 1.51
CA PRO A 234 23.84 -17.26 2.01
C PRO A 234 24.08 -16.22 0.91
N GLY A 235 23.26 -15.16 0.90
CA GLY A 235 23.31 -14.10 -0.13
C GLY A 235 22.62 -14.45 -1.44
N LYS A 236 22.08 -15.67 -1.61
CA LYS A 236 21.49 -16.11 -2.89
C LYS A 236 20.08 -15.54 -3.13
N ALA A 237 19.34 -15.26 -2.06
CA ALA A 237 18.04 -14.61 -2.15
C ALA A 237 18.20 -13.16 -2.64
N GLU A 238 19.20 -12.45 -2.11
CA GLU A 238 19.54 -11.07 -2.43
C GLU A 238 20.39 -10.92 -3.69
N GLU A 239 20.89 -12.02 -4.27
CA GLU A 239 21.47 -12.04 -5.62
C GLU A 239 20.37 -12.11 -6.70
N ILE A 240 19.28 -12.83 -6.43
CA ILE A 240 18.20 -13.09 -7.41
C ILE A 240 17.05 -12.09 -7.24
N GLY A 241 16.61 -11.86 -6.01
CA GLY A 241 15.32 -11.28 -5.66
C GLY A 241 15.29 -9.75 -5.50
N ARG A 242 16.38 -9.04 -5.78
CA ARG A 242 16.45 -7.58 -5.62
C ARG A 242 15.34 -6.87 -6.38
N ASN A 243 14.79 -5.82 -5.79
CA ASN A 243 13.87 -4.94 -6.51
C ASN A 243 14.56 -4.18 -7.65
N VAL A 244 13.74 -3.57 -8.52
CA VAL A 244 14.22 -2.90 -9.73
C VAL A 244 15.19 -1.76 -9.42
N ILE A 245 14.90 -0.95 -8.40
CA ILE A 245 15.70 0.23 -8.03
C ILE A 245 17.03 -0.21 -7.41
N ALA A 246 17.02 -1.24 -6.56
CA ALA A 246 18.23 -1.85 -6.02
C ALA A 246 19.13 -2.44 -7.14
N ASN A 247 18.54 -3.08 -8.16
CA ASN A 247 19.28 -3.57 -9.34
C ASN A 247 19.85 -2.42 -10.19
N VAL A 248 19.15 -1.30 -10.32
CA VAL A 248 19.66 -0.10 -11.02
C VAL A 248 20.86 0.49 -10.27
N PHE A 249 20.81 0.63 -8.96
CA PHE A 249 21.92 1.18 -8.17
C PHE A 249 23.14 0.26 -8.11
N GLU A 250 22.96 -1.06 -7.98
CA GLU A 250 24.05 -2.05 -8.05
C GLU A 250 24.84 -1.95 -9.37
N GLN A 251 24.13 -1.77 -10.49
CA GLN A 251 24.73 -1.62 -11.81
C GLN A 251 25.32 -0.22 -12.06
N ASN A 252 24.90 0.80 -11.30
CA ASN A 252 25.21 2.21 -11.52
C ASN A 252 25.60 2.92 -10.22
N ALA A 253 26.68 2.45 -9.56
CA ALA A 253 27.15 2.97 -8.28
C ALA A 253 27.43 4.51 -8.22
N GLY A 254 27.50 5.18 -9.37
CA GLY A 254 27.61 6.65 -9.45
C GLY A 254 26.33 7.42 -9.08
N LEU A 255 25.19 6.76 -8.98
CA LEU A 255 23.87 7.36 -8.71
C LEU A 255 23.60 7.69 -7.23
N GLY A 256 24.50 7.33 -6.30
CA GLY A 256 24.38 7.73 -4.90
C GLY A 256 23.22 7.10 -4.10
N ASN A 257 22.60 6.04 -4.61
CA ASN A 257 21.61 5.20 -3.93
C ASN A 257 20.36 5.94 -3.40
N PHE A 258 19.82 6.89 -4.17
CA PHE A 258 18.60 7.62 -3.80
C PHE A 258 17.65 7.85 -4.97
N THR A 259 16.35 7.95 -4.68
CA THR A 259 15.32 8.41 -5.62
C THR A 259 14.67 9.69 -5.09
N VAL A 260 14.04 10.46 -5.99
CA VAL A 260 13.15 11.58 -5.62
C VAL A 260 11.82 11.41 -6.32
N VAL A 261 10.74 11.36 -5.55
CA VAL A 261 9.36 11.30 -6.04
C VAL A 261 8.71 12.69 -5.95
N SER A 262 8.05 13.09 -7.03
CA SER A 262 7.12 14.22 -7.10
C SER A 262 5.76 13.72 -7.57
N LEU A 263 4.67 14.17 -6.95
CA LEU A 263 3.30 13.79 -7.32
C LEU A 263 2.49 15.04 -7.70
N GLY A 264 2.16 15.20 -8.99
CA GLY A 264 1.22 16.23 -9.45
C GLY A 264 -0.26 15.86 -9.22
N ARG A 265 -1.18 16.82 -9.32
CA ARG A 265 -2.64 16.58 -9.19
C ARG A 265 -3.34 16.59 -10.55
N THR A 266 -4.62 16.23 -10.58
CA THR A 266 -5.48 16.43 -11.77
C THR A 266 -6.51 17.55 -11.61
N ASP A 267 -6.68 18.09 -10.40
CA ASP A 267 -7.78 18.99 -10.04
C ASP A 267 -7.36 20.46 -9.75
N ASP A 268 -6.06 20.76 -9.78
CA ASP A 268 -5.49 22.12 -9.85
C ASP A 268 -5.36 22.63 -11.30
N GLY A 269 -5.81 21.86 -12.29
CA GLY A 269 -5.79 22.24 -13.70
C GLY A 269 -4.41 22.16 -14.36
N GLU A 270 -3.45 21.53 -13.69
CA GLU A 270 -2.24 20.96 -14.28
C GLU A 270 -2.57 19.63 -15.01
N GLY A 271 -1.62 19.11 -15.77
CA GLY A 271 -1.79 17.92 -16.61
C GLY A 271 -1.75 16.61 -15.82
N THR A 272 -2.39 15.56 -16.35
CA THR A 272 -2.43 14.21 -15.72
C THR A 272 -1.09 13.45 -15.77
N GLY A 273 0.03 14.15 -15.91
CA GLY A 273 1.37 13.59 -16.09
C GLY A 273 2.48 14.38 -15.39
N GLU A 274 2.13 15.22 -14.41
CA GLU A 274 3.09 16.10 -13.71
C GLU A 274 3.70 15.46 -12.44
N GLY A 275 3.58 14.14 -12.30
CA GLY A 275 4.38 13.37 -11.35
C GLY A 275 5.70 12.89 -11.98
N SER A 276 6.76 12.77 -11.17
CA SER A 276 8.04 12.25 -11.61
C SER A 276 8.70 11.32 -10.61
N LEU A 277 9.54 10.42 -11.14
CA LEU A 277 10.51 9.63 -10.38
C LEU A 277 11.90 9.91 -10.96
N ALA A 278 12.72 10.62 -10.18
CA ALA A 278 14.13 10.82 -10.45
C ALA A 278 14.96 9.72 -9.76
N ILE A 279 16.00 9.22 -10.45
CA ILE A 279 16.86 8.13 -9.96
C ILE A 279 18.31 8.61 -9.92
N GLY A 280 18.83 8.84 -8.71
CA GLY A 280 20.19 9.35 -8.48
C GLY A 280 20.41 10.84 -8.80
N GLU A 281 19.34 11.57 -9.06
CA GLU A 281 19.38 13.00 -9.41
C GLU A 281 18.31 13.81 -8.66
N TYR A 282 18.51 15.12 -8.57
CA TYR A 282 17.53 16.05 -7.99
C TYR A 282 16.72 16.72 -9.10
N PRO A 283 15.42 16.98 -8.91
CA PRO A 283 14.65 17.81 -9.82
C PRO A 283 15.26 19.22 -9.98
N GLU A 284 15.17 19.78 -11.19
CA GLU A 284 15.85 21.03 -11.58
C GLU A 284 15.61 22.17 -10.56
N GLY A 285 16.71 22.71 -10.00
CA GLY A 285 16.66 23.86 -9.08
C GLY A 285 16.32 23.52 -7.63
N LEU A 286 16.10 22.25 -7.28
CA LEU A 286 15.86 21.80 -5.90
C LEU A 286 17.13 21.32 -5.18
N GLU A 287 18.29 21.26 -5.84
CA GLU A 287 19.54 20.70 -5.30
C GLU A 287 19.95 21.41 -4.00
N ASN A 288 19.88 22.75 -4.01
CA ASN A 288 20.18 23.58 -2.83
C ASN A 288 19.18 23.35 -1.68
N GLN A 289 17.91 23.04 -2.00
CA GLN A 289 16.88 22.79 -0.99
C GLN A 289 17.06 21.42 -0.34
N PHE A 290 17.38 20.39 -1.12
CA PHE A 290 17.73 19.06 -0.60
C PHE A 290 19.08 19.02 0.14
N ALA A 291 20.04 19.87 -0.24
CA ALA A 291 21.29 20.04 0.49
C ALA A 291 21.10 20.72 1.86
N GLN A 292 20.11 21.62 1.99
CA GLN A 292 19.76 22.32 3.24
C GLN A 292 18.70 21.60 4.08
N THR A 293 18.13 20.51 3.58
CA THR A 293 17.13 19.71 4.29
C THR A 293 17.81 18.54 4.97
N SER A 294 17.74 18.52 6.31
CA SER A 294 18.21 17.40 7.12
C SER A 294 17.50 16.11 6.75
N ALA A 295 18.25 15.01 6.67
CA ALA A 295 17.67 13.68 6.57
C ALA A 295 16.93 13.31 7.85
N VAL A 296 15.93 12.43 7.70
CA VAL A 296 15.20 11.78 8.80
C VAL A 296 15.36 10.28 8.58
N ASP A 297 16.11 9.64 9.48
CA ASP A 297 16.35 8.20 9.44
C ASP A 297 15.03 7.42 9.47
N ALA A 298 14.95 6.35 8.69
CA ALA A 298 13.83 5.44 8.71
C ALA A 298 13.75 4.76 10.10
N PHE A 299 12.59 4.88 10.73
CA PHE A 299 12.28 4.24 12.00
C PHE A 299 11.87 2.79 11.74
N THR A 300 12.83 1.86 11.86
CA THR A 300 12.70 0.46 11.42
C THR A 300 12.82 -0.58 12.56
N PRO A 301 11.90 -0.64 13.54
CA PRO A 301 11.84 -1.79 14.45
C PRO A 301 11.38 -3.06 13.71
N GLY A 302 12.34 -3.91 13.32
CA GLY A 302 12.08 -5.26 12.84
C GLY A 302 11.68 -5.41 11.36
N ALA A 303 11.43 -4.32 10.63
CA ALA A 303 11.19 -4.34 9.19
C ALA A 303 11.75 -3.09 8.50
N ALA A 304 12.26 -3.23 7.28
CA ALA A 304 12.79 -2.12 6.49
C ALA A 304 11.66 -1.46 5.67
N ARG A 305 11.11 -0.37 6.20
CA ARG A 305 10.06 0.43 5.56
C ARG A 305 10.43 1.92 5.59
N TRP A 306 9.83 2.73 4.72
CA TRP A 306 9.91 4.20 4.79
C TRP A 306 9.03 4.78 5.90
N THR A 307 9.16 4.23 7.11
CA THR A 307 8.48 4.67 8.31
C THR A 307 9.28 5.78 8.98
N VAL A 308 8.63 6.86 9.41
CA VAL A 308 9.28 7.99 10.11
C VAL A 308 8.47 8.48 11.31
N PRO A 309 9.12 9.04 12.36
CA PRO A 309 8.40 9.63 13.48
C PRO A 309 7.79 10.99 13.08
N VAL A 310 6.46 11.10 13.19
CA VAL A 310 5.72 12.35 13.08
C VAL A 310 5.85 13.11 14.41
N ASP A 311 6.53 14.24 14.39
CA ASP A 311 6.81 15.07 15.57
C ASP A 311 5.55 15.72 16.14
N ALA A 312 4.64 16.14 15.26
CA ALA A 312 3.38 16.78 15.58
C ALA A 312 2.44 16.76 14.38
N MET A 313 1.14 16.80 14.64
CA MET A 313 0.14 17.26 13.68
C MET A 313 -0.62 18.43 14.30
N ALA A 314 -1.05 19.40 13.49
CA ALA A 314 -1.88 20.50 13.96
C ALA A 314 -3.05 20.78 13.01
N VAL A 315 -4.17 21.20 13.61
CA VAL A 315 -5.40 21.61 12.91
C VAL A 315 -5.68 23.05 13.33
N ASN A 316 -5.71 23.99 12.38
CA ASN A 316 -5.90 25.43 12.64
C ASN A 316 -4.97 25.96 13.75
N SER A 317 -3.68 25.65 13.62
CA SER A 317 -2.61 25.95 14.60
C SER A 317 -2.74 25.29 15.98
N LYS A 318 -3.73 24.41 16.21
CA LYS A 318 -3.86 23.62 17.44
C LYS A 318 -3.18 22.26 17.25
N THR A 319 -2.07 22.05 17.94
CA THR A 319 -1.38 20.75 17.99
C THR A 319 -2.27 19.65 18.57
N LEU A 320 -2.24 18.48 17.93
CA LEU A 320 -2.88 17.25 18.39
C LEU A 320 -1.93 16.47 19.30
N ALA A 321 -2.48 15.77 20.29
CA ALA A 321 -1.71 14.76 21.02
C ALA A 321 -1.52 13.54 20.10
N LEU A 322 -0.28 13.12 19.90
CA LEU A 322 0.07 11.90 19.17
C LEU A 322 0.53 10.83 20.16
N GLU A 323 0.10 9.60 19.92
CA GLU A 323 0.50 8.39 20.63
C GLU A 323 0.79 7.33 19.57
N SER A 324 1.72 6.42 19.87
CA SER A 324 2.12 5.32 18.99
C SER A 324 1.90 3.98 19.68
N ALA A 325 1.39 3.01 18.95
CA ALA A 325 1.35 1.61 19.35
C ALA A 325 2.68 0.88 19.08
N ILE A 326 3.58 1.48 18.29
CA ILE A 326 4.78 0.82 17.77
C ILE A 326 5.88 0.75 18.83
N GLN A 327 6.46 -0.43 19.01
CA GLN A 327 7.52 -0.64 19.99
C GLN A 327 8.77 0.19 19.65
N GLY A 328 9.22 0.99 20.61
CA GLY A 328 10.40 1.85 20.47
C GLY A 328 10.11 3.24 19.88
N ALA A 329 8.85 3.54 19.53
CA ALA A 329 8.47 4.85 19.03
C ALA A 329 8.78 5.97 20.05
N PRO A 330 9.29 7.14 19.61
CA PRO A 330 9.55 8.25 20.52
C PRO A 330 8.27 8.75 21.21
N SER A 331 8.37 9.06 22.50
CA SER A 331 7.21 9.52 23.28
C SER A 331 6.61 10.82 22.71
N GLY A 332 5.28 10.85 22.58
CA GLY A 332 4.54 11.99 22.03
C GLY A 332 4.55 12.10 20.50
N LYS A 333 5.04 11.07 19.80
CA LYS A 333 5.02 10.95 18.34
C LYS A 333 4.16 9.77 17.90
N ALA A 334 3.79 9.78 16.62
CA ALA A 334 3.27 8.63 15.89
C ALA A 334 4.29 8.19 14.82
N ILE A 335 4.20 6.96 14.34
CA ILE A 335 5.02 6.42 13.26
C ILE A 335 4.18 6.40 11.98
N ALA A 336 4.69 7.04 10.92
CA ALA A 336 4.02 7.11 9.62
C ALA A 336 4.84 6.43 8.53
N LEU A 337 4.24 5.51 7.78
CA LEU A 337 4.77 5.05 6.49
C LEU A 337 4.57 6.13 5.42
N ILE A 338 5.59 6.41 4.60
CA ILE A 338 5.48 7.28 3.42
C ILE A 338 5.28 6.41 2.18
N ASP A 339 4.14 6.55 1.49
CA ASP A 339 3.58 5.47 0.66
C ASP A 339 2.86 5.92 -0.64
N THR A 340 3.54 5.84 -1.79
CA THR A 340 2.90 6.06 -3.11
C THR A 340 1.98 4.90 -3.55
N GLY A 341 2.03 3.76 -2.85
CA GLY A 341 1.09 2.66 -3.00
C GLY A 341 -0.32 3.02 -2.52
N THR A 342 -0.44 4.03 -1.65
CA THR A 342 -1.68 4.40 -0.97
C THR A 342 -2.17 5.79 -1.40
N SER A 343 -3.29 5.85 -2.11
CA SER A 343 -3.91 7.11 -2.57
C SER A 343 -4.25 8.08 -1.42
N LYS A 344 -4.81 7.54 -0.34
CA LYS A 344 -5.40 8.30 0.77
C LYS A 344 -4.59 8.11 2.03
N ALA A 345 -4.13 9.22 2.63
CA ALA A 345 -3.48 9.16 3.92
C ALA A 345 -4.42 8.55 4.98
N MET A 346 -3.93 7.51 5.66
CA MET A 346 -4.67 6.77 6.67
C MET A 346 -4.11 7.16 8.04
N VAL A 347 -4.97 7.64 8.93
CA VAL A 347 -4.57 8.12 10.26
C VAL A 347 -5.42 7.48 11.36
N SER A 348 -5.06 7.69 12.62
CA SER A 348 -5.90 7.22 13.73
C SER A 348 -7.25 7.95 13.73
N GLN A 349 -8.30 7.28 14.21
CA GLN A 349 -9.65 7.85 14.26
C GLN A 349 -9.72 9.15 15.09
N ALA A 350 -8.85 9.30 16.10
CA ALA A 350 -8.75 10.52 16.89
C ALA A 350 -8.20 11.70 16.06
N VAL A 351 -7.15 11.47 15.27
CA VAL A 351 -6.58 12.48 14.35
C VAL A 351 -7.59 12.82 13.26
N LEU A 352 -8.19 11.82 12.59
CA LEU A 352 -9.19 12.03 11.55
C LEU A 352 -10.37 12.86 12.07
N SER A 353 -10.89 12.52 13.26
CA SER A 353 -11.97 13.28 13.88
C SER A 353 -11.54 14.72 14.20
N ALA A 354 -10.32 14.95 14.67
CA ALA A 354 -9.82 16.29 14.95
C ALA A 354 -9.65 17.16 13.69
N MET A 355 -9.33 16.56 12.54
CA MET A 355 -9.21 17.26 11.25
C MET A 355 -10.56 17.77 10.75
N TYR A 356 -11.59 16.91 10.70
CA TYR A 356 -12.84 17.21 9.97
C TYR A 356 -14.02 17.64 10.84
N SER A 357 -14.07 17.28 12.14
CA SER A 357 -15.24 17.59 13.00
C SER A 357 -15.46 19.08 13.29
N GLY A 358 -14.45 19.92 13.06
CA GLY A 358 -14.57 21.38 13.19
C GLY A 358 -15.19 22.09 11.99
N ILE A 359 -15.38 21.38 10.87
CA ILE A 359 -15.96 21.94 9.64
C ILE A 359 -17.49 22.05 9.82
N PRO A 360 -18.12 23.22 9.54
CA PRO A 360 -19.58 23.36 9.61
C PRO A 360 -20.31 22.31 8.75
N ASP A 361 -21.42 21.79 9.27
CA ASP A 361 -22.27 20.74 8.68
C ASP A 361 -21.61 19.38 8.33
N ALA A 362 -20.29 19.26 8.53
CA ALA A 362 -19.56 18.02 8.35
C ALA A 362 -20.02 16.91 9.32
N TRP A 363 -19.90 15.66 8.87
CA TRP A 363 -20.30 14.50 9.65
C TRP A 363 -19.62 13.23 9.17
N TYR A 364 -19.31 12.32 10.08
CA TYR A 364 -18.74 11.02 9.73
C TYR A 364 -19.83 10.07 9.23
N SER A 365 -19.66 9.51 8.03
CA SER A 365 -20.59 8.54 7.45
C SER A 365 -20.07 7.13 7.66
N THR A 366 -20.69 6.35 8.55
CA THR A 366 -20.31 4.95 8.78
C THR A 366 -20.58 4.06 7.56
N GLY A 367 -21.58 4.40 6.75
CA GLY A 367 -21.87 3.73 5.48
C GLY A 367 -20.81 3.93 4.39
N LEU A 368 -19.97 4.97 4.50
CA LEU A 368 -18.87 5.25 3.56
C LEU A 368 -17.46 5.08 4.18
N GLY A 369 -17.35 4.99 5.51
CA GLY A 369 -16.06 4.92 6.21
C GLY A 369 -15.25 6.23 6.21
N VAL A 370 -15.88 7.37 5.89
CA VAL A 370 -15.21 8.67 5.70
C VAL A 370 -16.05 9.83 6.24
N TRP A 371 -15.41 10.99 6.45
CA TRP A 371 -16.15 12.23 6.69
C TRP A 371 -16.80 12.73 5.40
N VAL A 372 -18.04 13.19 5.50
CA VAL A 372 -18.73 13.96 4.47
C VAL A 372 -18.71 15.42 4.91
N VAL A 373 -18.32 16.31 4.00
CA VAL A 373 -18.14 17.75 4.25
C VAL A 373 -18.81 18.57 3.14
N PRO A 374 -19.20 19.83 3.39
CA PRO A 374 -19.67 20.69 2.31
C PRO A 374 -18.53 21.00 1.33
N CYS A 375 -18.79 20.87 0.03
CA CYS A 375 -17.78 20.97 -1.03
C CYS A 375 -17.14 22.36 -1.17
N THR A 376 -17.74 23.38 -0.56
CA THR A 376 -17.27 24.78 -0.57
C THR A 376 -17.08 25.35 0.85
N ALA A 377 -17.01 24.49 1.87
CA ALA A 377 -16.69 24.91 3.23
C ALA A 377 -15.25 25.45 3.33
N ASP A 378 -15.02 26.32 4.31
CA ASP A 378 -13.68 26.75 4.67
C ASP A 378 -12.87 25.54 5.16
N ALA A 379 -11.87 25.14 4.37
CA ALA A 379 -11.05 23.98 4.68
C ALA A 379 -10.12 24.25 5.89
N PRO A 380 -9.87 23.26 6.76
CA PRO A 380 -8.98 23.44 7.90
C PRO A 380 -7.53 23.56 7.43
N ASN A 381 -6.74 24.39 8.11
CA ASN A 381 -5.29 24.40 7.94
C ASN A 381 -4.71 23.18 8.66
N ILE A 382 -4.17 22.23 7.89
CA ILE A 382 -3.52 21.01 8.40
C ILE A 382 -2.02 21.11 8.17
N THR A 383 -1.24 20.89 9.22
CA THR A 383 0.22 20.78 9.11
C THR A 383 0.72 19.49 9.78
N VAL A 384 1.62 18.78 9.10
CA VAL A 384 2.34 17.61 9.63
C VAL A 384 3.79 18.01 9.86
N THR A 385 4.34 17.72 11.03
CA THR A 385 5.74 18.04 11.37
C THR A 385 6.57 16.77 11.38
N ILE A 386 7.63 16.73 10.57
CA ILE A 386 8.57 15.61 10.45
C ILE A 386 9.99 16.19 10.38
N GLY A 387 10.94 15.64 11.14
CA GLY A 387 12.32 16.15 11.19
C GLY A 387 12.43 17.58 11.75
N GLY A 388 11.48 18.01 12.58
CA GLY A 388 11.38 19.38 13.11
C GLY A 388 10.89 20.42 12.11
N ARG A 389 10.46 20.02 10.90
CA ARG A 389 9.96 20.90 9.84
C ARG A 389 8.46 20.65 9.64
N ALA A 390 7.67 21.72 9.52
CA ALA A 390 6.23 21.63 9.31
C ALA A 390 5.90 21.71 7.81
N TYR A 391 5.10 20.76 7.33
CA TYR A 391 4.61 20.66 5.97
C TYR A 391 3.11 20.92 5.98
N TYR A 392 2.68 21.93 5.23
CA TYR A 392 1.27 22.27 5.04
C TYR A 392 0.65 21.33 3.99
N ILE A 393 -0.59 20.91 4.20
CA ILE A 393 -1.33 20.11 3.23
C ILE A 393 -2.29 21.02 2.46
N HIS A 394 -2.13 21.05 1.14
CA HIS A 394 -2.97 21.82 0.24
C HIS A 394 -4.45 21.42 0.40
N PRO A 395 -5.41 22.35 0.51
CA PRO A 395 -6.79 21.98 0.82
C PRO A 395 -7.52 21.13 -0.23
N LEU A 396 -7.02 21.08 -1.48
CA LEU A 396 -7.50 20.12 -2.49
C LEU A 396 -7.25 18.66 -2.04
N ASP A 397 -6.09 18.38 -1.42
CA ASP A 397 -5.71 17.05 -0.92
C ASP A 397 -6.40 16.65 0.40
N LEU A 398 -7.26 17.51 0.96
CA LEU A 398 -8.07 17.19 2.13
C LEU A 398 -9.45 16.63 1.77
N THR A 399 -9.97 16.93 0.57
CA THR A 399 -11.35 16.59 0.22
C THR A 399 -11.54 16.19 -1.24
N ASP A 400 -12.10 15.00 -1.48
CA ASP A 400 -12.45 14.57 -2.83
C ASP A 400 -13.87 15.01 -3.20
N ILE A 401 -14.07 15.32 -4.48
CA ILE A 401 -15.41 15.45 -5.07
C ILE A 401 -15.94 14.04 -5.40
N ARG A 402 -17.23 13.82 -5.09
CA ARG A 402 -17.97 12.58 -5.36
C ARG A 402 -19.33 12.92 -5.99
N THR A 403 -19.81 12.06 -6.88
CA THR A 403 -21.13 12.17 -7.49
C THR A 403 -21.98 10.96 -7.15
N ALA A 404 -23.25 11.17 -6.86
CA ALA A 404 -24.25 10.11 -6.77
C ALA A 404 -25.53 10.55 -7.47
N GLN A 405 -26.00 9.75 -8.42
CA GLN A 405 -27.21 10.02 -9.22
C GLN A 405 -27.17 11.41 -9.89
N ASP A 406 -27.91 12.38 -9.34
CA ASP A 406 -28.11 13.73 -9.85
C ASP A 406 -27.52 14.83 -8.92
N PHE A 407 -26.70 14.45 -7.94
CA PHE A 407 -26.06 15.37 -7.00
C PHE A 407 -24.57 15.09 -6.77
N THR A 408 -23.89 16.11 -6.25
CA THR A 408 -22.47 16.09 -5.86
C THR A 408 -22.34 16.19 -4.34
N PHE A 409 -21.31 15.59 -3.77
CA PHE A 409 -20.96 15.70 -2.35
C PHE A 409 -19.45 15.55 -2.19
N CYS A 410 -18.88 16.01 -1.07
CA CYS A 410 -17.45 15.91 -0.84
C CYS A 410 -17.13 15.04 0.38
N THR A 411 -16.05 14.27 0.27
CA THR A 411 -15.59 13.32 1.29
C THR A 411 -14.16 13.60 1.71
N SER A 412 -13.76 13.23 2.93
CA SER A 412 -12.35 13.30 3.33
C SER A 412 -11.46 12.46 2.41
N SER A 413 -10.37 13.06 1.95
CA SER A 413 -9.29 12.37 1.24
C SER A 413 -8.39 11.59 2.22
N PHE A 414 -8.63 11.74 3.52
CA PHE A 414 -8.07 10.93 4.59
C PHE A 414 -9.08 9.88 5.09
N SER A 415 -8.57 8.74 5.55
CA SER A 415 -9.36 7.63 6.12
C SER A 415 -8.79 7.16 7.47
N ILE A 416 -9.48 6.21 8.11
CA ILE A 416 -8.98 5.53 9.31
C ILE A 416 -8.04 4.40 8.87
N LEU A 417 -6.86 4.27 9.49
CA LEU A 417 -6.03 3.07 9.33
C LEU A 417 -6.74 1.86 9.97
N GLY A 418 -7.29 0.98 9.13
CA GLY A 418 -8.24 -0.08 9.52
C GLY A 418 -7.69 -1.51 9.58
N PHE A 419 -6.40 -1.70 9.30
CA PHE A 419 -5.72 -3.00 9.32
C PHE A 419 -4.59 -3.03 10.36
N ASP A 420 -3.75 -4.07 10.35
CA ASP A 420 -2.74 -4.30 11.39
C ASP A 420 -1.78 -3.11 11.56
N GLN A 421 -1.66 -2.64 12.79
CA GLN A 421 -0.85 -1.48 13.21
C GLN A 421 0.44 -1.95 13.89
N SER A 422 0.98 -3.10 13.48
CA SER A 422 2.20 -3.68 14.05
C SER A 422 3.47 -2.94 13.61
N ALA A 423 3.44 -2.27 12.44
CA ALA A 423 4.59 -1.58 11.84
C ALA A 423 4.50 -0.05 11.85
N PHE A 424 3.30 0.53 11.80
CA PHE A 424 3.07 1.99 11.76
C PHE A 424 1.68 2.36 12.28
N ASP A 425 1.55 3.59 12.78
CA ASP A 425 0.28 4.16 13.26
C ASP A 425 -0.50 4.86 12.13
N PHE A 426 0.23 5.44 11.16
CA PHE A 426 -0.31 6.17 10.01
C PHE A 426 0.31 5.68 8.69
N ILE A 427 -0.40 5.94 7.59
CA ILE A 427 0.15 5.98 6.24
C ILE A 427 -0.04 7.40 5.71
N LEU A 428 1.04 8.04 5.28
CA LEU A 428 1.05 9.33 4.62
C LEU A 428 1.29 9.11 3.12
N GLY A 429 0.21 8.75 2.42
CA GLY A 429 0.24 8.47 1.00
C GLY A 429 0.05 9.71 0.12
N ASP A 430 -0.45 9.55 -1.12
CA ASP A 430 -0.42 10.58 -2.18
C ASP A 430 -0.94 11.96 -1.73
N THR A 431 -2.08 11.98 -1.03
CA THR A 431 -2.67 13.19 -0.41
C THR A 431 -1.71 13.98 0.49
N PHE A 432 -0.75 13.34 1.16
CA PHE A 432 0.36 14.04 1.81
C PHE A 432 1.49 14.31 0.81
N MET A 433 1.91 13.30 0.04
CA MET A 433 3.11 13.35 -0.79
C MET A 433 3.06 14.39 -1.93
N ARG A 434 1.89 14.79 -2.42
CA ARG A 434 1.75 15.94 -3.36
C ARG A 434 2.20 17.29 -2.80
N ASN A 435 2.37 17.38 -1.49
CA ASN A 435 2.77 18.59 -0.77
C ASN A 435 4.29 18.62 -0.47
N VAL A 436 5.01 17.56 -0.85
CA VAL A 436 6.44 17.36 -0.59
C VAL A 436 7.13 16.58 -1.71
N TYR A 437 8.18 17.15 -2.30
CA TYR A 437 9.18 16.37 -3.01
C TYR A 437 9.85 15.43 -2.02
N THR A 438 9.71 14.13 -2.24
CA THR A 438 10.11 13.09 -1.29
C THR A 438 11.35 12.38 -1.81
N TYR A 439 12.48 12.66 -1.18
CA TYR A 439 13.75 11.99 -1.41
C TYR A 439 13.83 10.75 -0.51
N PHE A 440 14.13 9.61 -1.11
CA PHE A 440 14.34 8.32 -0.44
C PHE A 440 15.78 7.87 -0.67
N TYR A 441 16.57 7.75 0.39
CA TYR A 441 17.93 7.20 0.33
C TYR A 441 17.93 5.80 0.91
N TYR A 442 18.37 4.83 0.11
CA TYR A 442 18.24 3.39 0.37
C TYR A 442 19.30 2.87 1.36
N GLY A 443 20.12 3.75 1.92
CA GLY A 443 21.19 3.43 2.85
C GLY A 443 22.51 3.11 2.15
N ASP A 444 23.43 2.51 2.89
CA ASP A 444 24.61 1.83 2.37
C ASP A 444 24.84 0.55 3.19
N PHE A 445 25.33 -0.50 2.57
CA PHE A 445 25.47 -1.83 3.18
C PHE A 445 26.86 -2.40 2.88
N ASP A 446 27.51 -2.99 3.87
CA ASP A 446 28.79 -3.65 3.64
C ASP A 446 28.63 -5.03 2.96
N GLU A 447 29.76 -5.67 2.61
CA GLU A 447 29.81 -7.01 2.01
C GLU A 447 29.11 -8.12 2.85
N THR A 448 28.70 -7.83 4.09
CA THR A 448 27.99 -8.74 4.99
C THR A 448 26.50 -8.42 5.13
N GLY A 449 25.99 -7.43 4.39
CA GLY A 449 24.62 -6.93 4.52
C GLY A 449 24.40 -6.05 5.76
N THR A 450 25.47 -5.64 6.46
CA THR A 450 25.34 -4.76 7.62
C THR A 450 25.15 -3.32 7.16
N ILE A 451 24.14 -2.64 7.70
CA ILE A 451 23.86 -1.22 7.45
C ILE A 451 25.09 -0.37 7.86
N VAL A 452 25.74 0.25 6.87
CA VAL A 452 26.82 1.23 7.01
C VAL A 452 26.24 2.63 7.17
N ASP A 453 25.25 2.97 6.34
CA ASP A 453 24.45 4.18 6.45
C ASP A 453 22.96 3.83 6.40
N SER A 454 22.17 4.43 7.28
CA SER A 454 20.76 4.04 7.46
C SER A 454 19.89 4.55 6.32
N PRO A 455 18.91 3.77 5.84
CA PRO A 455 17.88 4.30 4.97
C PRO A 455 17.21 5.52 5.60
N SER A 456 17.02 6.58 4.83
CA SER A 456 16.51 7.86 5.35
C SER A 456 15.73 8.63 4.28
N ILE A 457 14.91 9.58 4.71
CA ILE A 457 14.16 10.46 3.80
C ILE A 457 14.54 11.92 3.96
N LYS A 458 14.30 12.72 2.92
CA LYS A 458 14.20 14.19 3.02
C LYS A 458 12.91 14.65 2.37
N LEU A 459 12.29 15.66 2.98
CA LEU A 459 11.04 16.24 2.50
C LEU A 459 11.26 17.73 2.19
N VAL A 460 11.14 18.11 0.92
CA VAL A 460 11.16 19.52 0.48
C VAL A 460 9.73 19.91 0.10
N THR A 461 9.19 20.99 0.67
CA THR A 461 7.78 21.34 0.42
C THR A 461 7.56 21.87 -1.00
N SER A 462 6.43 21.50 -1.61
CA SER A 462 5.94 22.09 -2.86
C SER A 462 4.97 23.27 -2.62
N SER A 463 4.54 23.50 -1.38
CA SER A 463 3.60 24.58 -1.01
C SER A 463 4.15 25.97 -1.32
N HIS A 464 3.29 26.86 -1.84
CA HIS A 464 3.60 28.28 -2.04
C HIS A 464 3.22 29.14 -0.82
N GLY A 465 2.83 28.50 0.28
CA GLY A 465 2.42 29.10 1.53
C GLY A 465 0.90 29.18 1.66
N VAL A 466 0.43 29.00 2.90
CA VAL A 466 -1.00 28.85 3.27
C VAL A 466 -1.93 29.83 2.56
N ASP A 467 -1.61 31.12 2.52
CA ASP A 467 -2.50 32.14 1.93
C ASP A 467 -2.62 32.01 0.39
N ALA A 468 -1.55 31.57 -0.29
CA ALA A 468 -1.54 31.40 -1.75
C ALA A 468 -2.27 30.11 -2.13
N ASP A 469 -1.91 29.01 -1.48
CA ASP A 469 -2.51 27.69 -1.63
C ASP A 469 -4.03 27.72 -1.35
N TYR A 470 -4.46 28.39 -0.28
CA TYR A 470 -5.88 28.52 0.04
C TYR A 470 -6.65 29.35 -0.99
N ALA A 471 -6.01 30.38 -1.57
CA ALA A 471 -6.59 31.19 -2.62
C ALA A 471 -6.75 30.40 -3.94
N ASP A 472 -5.78 29.56 -4.29
CA ASP A 472 -5.89 28.64 -5.43
C ASP A 472 -6.98 27.59 -5.20
N TYR A 473 -6.94 26.84 -4.08
CA TYR A 473 -8.01 25.90 -3.69
C TYR A 473 -9.41 26.52 -3.87
N SER A 474 -9.60 27.73 -3.34
CA SER A 474 -10.87 28.45 -3.41
C SER A 474 -11.31 28.73 -4.84
N ILE A 475 -10.39 28.88 -5.80
CA ILE A 475 -10.67 29.06 -7.23
C ILE A 475 -10.92 27.71 -7.91
N ARG A 476 -9.99 26.75 -7.77
CA ARG A 476 -10.04 25.44 -8.44
C ARG A 476 -11.25 24.63 -8.02
N ARG A 477 -11.54 24.55 -6.71
CA ARG A 477 -12.72 23.84 -6.19
C ARG A 477 -14.02 24.35 -6.81
N ARG A 478 -14.18 25.67 -7.00
CA ARG A 478 -15.35 26.26 -7.69
C ARG A 478 -15.36 25.97 -9.20
N GLN A 479 -14.21 25.94 -9.86
CA GLN A 479 -14.11 25.59 -11.29
C GLN A 479 -14.48 24.12 -11.52
N ASN A 480 -13.95 23.22 -10.70
CA ASN A 480 -14.20 21.78 -10.80
C ASN A 480 -15.68 21.48 -10.58
N LEU A 481 -16.26 22.00 -9.49
CA LEU A 481 -17.69 21.86 -9.16
C LEU A 481 -18.64 22.40 -10.25
N ALA A 482 -18.22 23.39 -11.06
CA ALA A 482 -19.05 23.93 -12.13
C ALA A 482 -19.33 22.93 -13.27
N SER A 483 -18.57 21.83 -13.35
CA SER A 483 -18.80 20.74 -14.30
C SER A 483 -19.69 19.61 -13.76
N PHE A 484 -19.94 19.61 -12.45
CA PHE A 484 -20.68 18.56 -11.74
C PHE A 484 -22.15 18.97 -11.45
N PRO A 485 -23.02 18.01 -11.09
CA PRO A 485 -24.37 18.33 -10.62
C PRO A 485 -24.36 19.20 -9.34
N PRO A 486 -25.49 19.83 -8.97
CA PRO A 486 -25.59 20.61 -7.74
C PRO A 486 -25.21 19.82 -6.48
N GLU A 487 -24.73 20.52 -5.46
CA GLU A 487 -24.39 19.89 -4.18
C GLU A 487 -25.65 19.34 -3.48
N GLY A 488 -25.59 18.07 -3.09
CA GLY A 488 -26.70 17.35 -2.47
C GLY A 488 -26.87 17.71 -0.99
N THR A 489 -28.12 17.78 -0.54
CA THR A 489 -28.39 17.96 0.90
C THR A 489 -27.92 16.74 1.71
N LYS A 490 -27.58 16.96 2.98
CA LYS A 490 -27.23 15.89 3.94
C LYS A 490 -28.26 14.74 3.95
N ALA A 491 -29.55 15.06 3.82
CA ALA A 491 -30.62 14.06 3.76
C ALA A 491 -30.56 13.19 2.49
N GLN A 492 -30.27 13.78 1.31
CA GLN A 492 -30.07 13.02 0.07
C GLN A 492 -28.84 12.11 0.17
N ILE A 493 -27.73 12.61 0.72
CA ILE A 493 -26.50 11.81 0.91
C ILE A 493 -26.76 10.65 1.88
N GLN A 494 -27.45 10.88 3.00
CA GLN A 494 -27.82 9.84 3.97
C GLN A 494 -28.83 8.82 3.41
N GLN A 495 -29.69 9.22 2.47
CA GLN A 495 -30.60 8.31 1.77
C GLN A 495 -29.86 7.44 0.75
N ALA A 496 -28.88 7.99 0.04
CA ALA A 496 -28.03 7.25 -0.90
C ALA A 496 -27.04 6.32 -0.18
N PHE A 497 -26.52 6.75 0.97
CA PHE A 497 -25.55 6.02 1.78
C PHE A 497 -26.00 5.93 3.25
N PRO A 498 -26.93 4.99 3.55
CA PRO A 498 -27.45 4.79 4.90
C PRO A 498 -26.35 4.48 5.92
N GLN A 499 -26.58 4.89 7.17
CA GLN A 499 -25.63 4.60 8.24
C GLN A 499 -25.65 3.13 8.64
N THR A 500 -24.48 2.50 8.59
CA THR A 500 -24.22 1.21 9.23
C THR A 500 -24.10 1.45 10.73
N GLY A 501 -25.18 1.18 11.46
CA GLY A 501 -25.18 1.18 12.92
C GLY A 501 -25.00 -0.24 13.48
N PRO A 502 -24.52 -0.40 14.73
CA PRO A 502 -24.63 -1.65 15.46
C PRO A 502 -26.10 -1.90 15.87
N GLY A 503 -26.93 -2.28 14.89
CA GLY A 503 -28.33 -2.66 15.07
C GLY A 503 -29.34 -1.52 14.83
N SER A 504 -30.18 -1.69 13.81
CA SER A 504 -31.38 -0.89 13.59
C SER A 504 -32.53 -1.37 14.49
N SER A 505 -32.76 -0.71 15.62
CA SER A 505 -34.01 -0.78 16.39
C SER A 505 -34.24 0.54 17.12
N GLU A 506 -35.07 1.43 16.57
CA GLU A 506 -35.54 2.59 17.33
C GLU A 506 -36.45 2.12 18.46
N ALA A 507 -36.07 2.43 19.70
CA ALA A 507 -36.97 2.47 20.84
C ALA A 507 -36.55 3.65 21.72
N SER A 508 -37.34 4.72 21.68
CA SER A 508 -37.12 5.94 22.45
C SER A 508 -37.18 5.71 23.96
N VAL A 509 -36.12 6.06 24.70
CA VAL A 509 -36.22 6.33 26.15
C VAL A 509 -35.36 7.52 26.54
N SER A 510 -35.97 8.42 27.31
CA SER A 510 -35.37 9.59 27.94
C SER A 510 -34.43 9.27 29.10
N ASP A 511 -33.68 10.28 29.56
CA ASP A 511 -32.81 10.27 30.75
C ASP A 511 -33.22 9.34 31.91
N ALA A 512 -32.29 8.47 32.31
CA ALA A 512 -32.08 8.09 33.70
C ALA A 512 -30.66 7.52 33.90
N ALA A 513 -29.84 8.19 34.71
CA ALA A 513 -28.54 7.66 35.11
C ALA A 513 -28.69 6.56 36.17
N ALA A 514 -28.20 5.36 35.89
CA ALA A 514 -27.90 4.35 36.91
C ALA A 514 -26.75 3.44 36.43
N SER A 515 -25.72 3.29 37.27
CA SER A 515 -24.58 2.43 37.01
C SER A 515 -24.94 0.94 37.18
N GLN A 516 -24.66 0.12 36.17
CA GLN A 516 -24.37 -1.31 36.35
C GLN A 516 -23.47 -1.82 35.23
N SER A 517 -22.36 -2.44 35.61
CA SER A 517 -21.41 -3.08 34.68
C SER A 517 -21.98 -4.40 34.19
N VAL A 518 -22.32 -4.48 32.91
CA VAL A 518 -22.68 -5.73 32.24
C VAL A 518 -21.48 -6.22 31.44
N ASP A 519 -21.06 -7.46 31.69
CA ASP A 519 -19.91 -8.09 31.05
C ASP A 519 -20.23 -8.36 29.56
N PRO A 520 -19.47 -7.80 28.60
CA PRO A 520 -19.74 -7.96 27.17
C PRO A 520 -19.66 -9.43 26.69
N TYR A 521 -19.02 -10.34 27.45
CA TYR A 521 -19.00 -11.75 27.08
C TYR A 521 -20.38 -12.43 27.12
N GLN A 522 -21.27 -12.07 28.04
CA GLN A 522 -22.58 -12.75 28.13
C GLN A 522 -23.53 -12.36 27.00
N ALA A 523 -23.50 -11.10 26.56
CA ALA A 523 -24.27 -10.65 25.39
C ALA A 523 -23.84 -11.34 24.07
N PHE A 524 -22.62 -11.89 24.02
CA PHE A 524 -22.13 -12.71 22.91
C PHE A 524 -22.57 -14.18 23.03
N VAL A 525 -22.56 -14.74 24.24
CA VAL A 525 -23.04 -16.11 24.52
C VAL A 525 -24.54 -16.24 24.26
N ASP A 526 -25.35 -15.30 24.75
CA ASP A 526 -26.81 -15.28 24.50
C ASP A 526 -27.16 -15.19 23.00
N LYS A 527 -26.30 -14.53 22.19
CA LYS A 527 -26.45 -14.51 20.73
C LYS A 527 -26.11 -15.86 20.09
N LEU A 528 -25.08 -16.55 20.57
CA LEU A 528 -24.69 -17.87 20.05
C LEU A 528 -25.77 -18.94 20.28
N ASP A 529 -26.40 -18.95 21.45
CA ASP A 529 -27.52 -19.87 21.75
C ASP A 529 -28.73 -19.65 20.82
N GLY A 530 -28.94 -18.43 20.32
CA GLY A 530 -29.94 -18.13 19.30
C GLY A 530 -29.67 -18.76 17.92
N PHE A 531 -28.41 -18.99 17.56
CA PHE A 531 -28.03 -19.59 16.27
C PHE A 531 -27.89 -21.11 16.31
N ALA A 532 -27.66 -21.71 17.48
CA ALA A 532 -27.51 -23.16 17.62
C ALA A 532 -28.66 -23.99 16.99
N PRO A 533 -29.96 -23.64 17.13
CA PRO A 533 -31.05 -24.37 16.48
C PRO A 533 -31.01 -24.28 14.95
N VAL A 534 -30.57 -23.14 14.41
CA VAL A 534 -30.49 -22.89 12.96
C VAL A 534 -29.36 -23.71 12.34
N VAL A 535 -28.19 -23.75 12.99
CA VAL A 535 -27.04 -24.56 12.57
C VAL A 535 -27.37 -26.05 12.61
N ILE A 536 -28.02 -26.53 13.69
CA ILE A 536 -28.46 -27.92 13.81
C ILE A 536 -29.50 -28.27 12.73
N GLY A 537 -30.42 -27.35 12.42
CA GLY A 537 -31.40 -27.52 11.34
C GLY A 537 -30.77 -27.65 9.95
N LEU A 538 -29.78 -26.80 9.63
CA LEU A 538 -29.03 -26.85 8.37
C LEU A 538 -28.21 -28.15 8.25
N LEU A 539 -27.52 -28.57 9.31
CA LEU A 539 -26.78 -29.83 9.32
C LEU A 539 -27.72 -31.04 9.14
N GLY A 540 -28.91 -31.01 9.75
CA GLY A 540 -29.95 -32.03 9.54
C GLY A 540 -30.44 -32.10 8.09
N ALA A 541 -30.66 -30.95 7.45
CA ALA A 541 -31.06 -30.89 6.04
C ALA A 541 -29.98 -31.46 5.10
N ILE A 542 -28.70 -31.11 5.33
CA ILE A 542 -27.56 -31.65 4.57
C ILE A 542 -27.46 -33.16 4.74
N LEU A 543 -27.62 -33.68 5.97
CA LEU A 543 -27.60 -35.12 6.24
C LEU A 543 -28.69 -35.87 5.45
N VAL A 544 -29.91 -35.33 5.40
CA VAL A 544 -31.03 -35.92 4.64
C VAL A 544 -30.73 -35.95 3.14
N VAL A 545 -30.16 -34.88 2.57
CA VAL A 545 -29.73 -34.84 1.16
C VAL A 545 -28.66 -35.90 0.88
N LEU A 546 -27.64 -36.02 1.74
CA LEU A 546 -26.58 -37.02 1.59
C LEU A 546 -27.10 -38.45 1.67
N LEU A 547 -28.03 -38.74 2.59
CA LEU A 547 -28.70 -40.05 2.69
C LEU A 547 -29.58 -40.34 1.46
N GLY A 548 -30.23 -39.33 0.89
CA GLY A 548 -30.97 -39.43 -0.37
C GLY A 548 -30.07 -39.81 -1.55
N LEU A 549 -28.93 -39.12 -1.70
CA LEU A 549 -27.93 -39.41 -2.72
C LEU A 549 -27.31 -40.81 -2.54
N LEU A 550 -27.02 -41.21 -1.31
CA LEU A 550 -26.57 -42.57 -0.98
C LEU A 550 -27.60 -43.63 -1.41
N GLY A 551 -28.88 -43.40 -1.12
CA GLY A 551 -29.99 -44.29 -1.52
C GLY A 551 -30.11 -44.44 -3.03
N VAL A 552 -29.96 -43.33 -3.79
CA VAL A 552 -29.93 -43.34 -5.27
C VAL A 552 -28.72 -44.13 -5.78
N GLY A 553 -27.53 -43.92 -5.22
CA GLY A 553 -26.32 -44.66 -5.57
C GLY A 553 -26.48 -46.18 -5.36
N VAL A 554 -26.98 -46.60 -4.20
CA VAL A 554 -27.26 -48.01 -3.88
C VAL A 554 -28.31 -48.60 -4.83
N ALA A 555 -29.37 -47.87 -5.16
CA ALA A 555 -30.40 -48.33 -6.11
C ALA A 555 -29.84 -48.55 -7.52
N ILE A 556 -28.91 -47.71 -7.97
CA ILE A 556 -28.21 -47.86 -9.27
C ILE A 556 -27.30 -49.09 -9.25
N CYS A 557 -26.55 -49.32 -8.17
CA CYS A 557 -25.72 -50.51 -7.99
C CYS A 557 -26.56 -51.80 -7.98
N ILE A 558 -27.69 -51.83 -7.27
CA ILE A 558 -28.60 -52.99 -7.23
C ILE A 558 -29.24 -53.26 -8.59
N ARG A 559 -29.61 -52.22 -9.35
CA ARG A 559 -30.14 -52.38 -10.73
C ARG A 559 -29.10 -52.95 -11.71
N ARG A 560 -27.80 -52.69 -11.52
CA ARG A 560 -26.72 -53.29 -12.34
C ARG A 560 -26.38 -54.73 -11.94
N GLY A 561 -26.76 -55.20 -10.76
CA GLY A 561 -26.44 -56.54 -10.25
C GLY A 561 -27.27 -57.71 -10.81
N ARG A 562 -28.06 -57.52 -11.88
CA ARG A 562 -29.09 -58.50 -12.31
C ARG A 562 -29.03 -59.01 -13.76
N VAL A 563 -27.84 -59.08 -14.35
CA VAL A 563 -27.53 -60.06 -15.42
C VAL A 563 -26.11 -60.62 -15.22
N VAL A 564 -26.00 -61.86 -14.73
CA VAL A 564 -24.78 -62.67 -14.82
C VAL A 564 -25.18 -64.10 -15.20
N GLY A 565 -24.58 -64.60 -16.29
CA GLY A 565 -24.77 -65.96 -16.80
C GLY A 565 -24.45 -66.01 -18.30
N ALA A 566 -23.47 -66.77 -18.80
CA ALA A 566 -22.45 -67.56 -18.11
C ALA A 566 -21.11 -67.47 -18.88
N GLY A 567 -19.99 -67.61 -18.19
CA GLY A 567 -18.66 -67.39 -18.78
C GLY A 567 -17.99 -68.65 -19.35
N ARG A 568 -17.03 -68.44 -20.25
CA ARG A 568 -15.89 -69.34 -20.48
C ARG A 568 -14.65 -68.54 -20.85
N SER A 569 -13.50 -68.97 -20.32
CA SER A 569 -12.22 -68.27 -20.40
C SER A 569 -11.46 -68.55 -21.70
N VAL A 570 -10.62 -67.60 -22.09
CA VAL A 570 -9.44 -67.85 -22.94
C VAL A 570 -8.26 -67.08 -22.34
N ASN A 571 -7.13 -67.76 -22.17
CA ASN A 571 -5.90 -67.16 -21.64
C ASN A 571 -5.29 -66.16 -22.63
N TYR A 572 -4.75 -65.07 -22.11
CA TYR A 572 -3.97 -64.11 -22.91
C TYR A 572 -2.47 -64.44 -22.81
N THR A 573 -1.82 -64.65 -23.97
CA THR A 573 -0.38 -64.86 -24.09
C THR A 573 0.20 -63.71 -24.91
N PRO A 574 1.23 -62.98 -24.45
CA PRO A 574 1.69 -61.77 -25.13
C PRO A 574 2.50 -62.08 -26.40
N VAL A 575 2.37 -61.22 -27.41
CA VAL A 575 3.16 -61.23 -28.65
C VAL A 575 3.72 -59.81 -28.87
N PRO A 576 5.02 -59.64 -29.19
CA PRO A 576 5.67 -58.34 -29.14
C PRO A 576 5.38 -57.46 -30.37
N ILE A 577 5.32 -56.14 -30.15
CA ILE A 577 5.20 -55.14 -31.21
C ILE A 577 6.57 -54.92 -31.86
N ARG A 578 6.62 -55.00 -33.20
CA ARG A 578 7.85 -54.83 -33.99
C ARG A 578 7.89 -53.44 -34.62
N PHE A 579 8.99 -52.72 -34.41
CA PHE A 579 9.26 -51.43 -35.06
C PHE A 579 9.29 -51.58 -36.60
N LYS A 580 8.96 -50.49 -37.31
CA LYS A 580 8.87 -50.45 -38.77
C LYS A 580 9.83 -49.39 -39.33
N GLU A 581 10.84 -49.87 -40.04
CA GLU A 581 11.76 -49.13 -40.92
C GLU A 581 11.99 -50.01 -42.18
N PRO A 582 12.54 -49.50 -43.29
CA PRO A 582 12.06 -48.31 -44.00
C PRO A 582 11.86 -48.61 -45.51
N GLU A 583 11.73 -47.54 -46.30
CA GLU A 583 11.91 -47.45 -47.76
C GLU A 583 10.80 -47.91 -48.73
N GLY A 584 10.81 -47.19 -49.87
CA GLY A 584 9.81 -47.17 -50.93
C GLY A 584 9.97 -45.88 -51.76
N GLU A 585 11.15 -45.69 -52.36
CA GLU A 585 11.49 -44.55 -53.22
C GLU A 585 10.45 -44.38 -54.35
N TYR A 586 9.85 -43.19 -54.47
CA TYR A 586 9.23 -42.76 -55.72
C TYR A 586 9.51 -41.29 -55.97
N LYS A 587 10.02 -40.99 -57.16
CA LYS A 587 10.36 -39.64 -57.62
C LYS A 587 9.15 -39.01 -58.27
N ASP A 588 8.90 -37.74 -57.97
CA ASP A 588 8.22 -36.84 -58.90
C ASP A 588 9.20 -35.73 -59.31
N ASP A 589 9.61 -35.79 -60.58
CA ASP A 589 10.31 -34.71 -61.26
C ASP A 589 9.32 -33.61 -61.71
N VAL A 590 9.87 -32.44 -62.07
CA VAL A 590 9.23 -31.39 -62.88
C VAL A 590 8.24 -30.43 -62.16
N ASN A 591 8.78 -29.32 -61.64
CA ASN A 591 8.52 -27.96 -62.16
C ASN A 591 9.53 -26.99 -61.51
N VAL A 592 10.65 -26.60 -62.14
CA VAL A 592 10.79 -25.68 -63.31
C VAL A 592 10.54 -24.20 -62.95
N ARG A 593 11.64 -23.42 -62.97
CA ARG A 593 11.76 -21.94 -63.14
C ARG A 593 11.42 -21.03 -61.94
N TYR A 594 12.14 -19.92 -61.72
CA TYR A 594 13.49 -19.49 -62.17
C TYR A 594 13.95 -18.31 -61.27
N ASN A 595 15.27 -18.16 -61.13
CA ASN A 595 16.06 -16.99 -60.71
C ASN A 595 15.33 -15.64 -60.49
N GLN A 596 15.58 -14.98 -59.34
CA GLN A 596 16.69 -14.03 -59.20
C GLN A 596 17.04 -13.76 -57.73
#